data_AF-A0A954A5Q5-F1
#
_entry.id   AF-A0A954A5Q5-F1
#
_cell.length_a   1.000
_cell.length_b   1.000
_cell.length_c   1.000
_cell.angle_alpha   90.00
_cell.angle_beta   90.00
_cell.angle_gamma   90.00
#
_symmetry.space_group_name_H-M   'P 1'
#
loop_
_entity.id
_entity.type
_entity.pdbx_description
1 polymer ?
#
loop_
_entity_poly.entity_id
_entity_poly.type
_entity_poly.pdbx_seq_one_letter_code
_entity_poly.pdbx_strand_id
1 'polypeptide(L)'
;MPNPPLRPDADPRETDEWLESIDSVLDVSGPARTRFLVRKLIDHAQHLRIGLPALVQTPYVNTIKPEDEPDYPGDEQLEKRIRRLVRWNSVVQVIRANKLFVGLGGHLSTYASAATIYEVGFNHFFRSPERLGGGDHAASRFQRRVAAPVSAWRWAAGVDSSPRAWTQRR
;
A
#
# COMPACT_ATOMS: atom_id res chain seq x y z
N MET A 1 -6.50 18.00 4.61
CA MET A 1 -7.05 19.03 5.50
C MET A 1 -6.74 20.38 4.87
N PRO A 2 -7.73 21.27 4.67
CA PRO A 2 -7.44 22.64 4.29
C PRO A 2 -6.60 23.31 5.41
N ASN A 3 -5.65 24.15 5.01
CA ASN A 3 -4.81 24.90 5.95
C ASN A 3 -5.75 25.75 6.84
N PRO A 4 -5.61 25.74 8.18
CA PRO A 4 -6.42 26.63 9.02
C PRO A 4 -6.21 28.09 8.57
N PRO A 5 -7.24 28.95 8.66
CA PRO A 5 -7.11 30.35 8.29
C PRO A 5 -5.95 30.95 9.08
N LEU A 6 -4.98 31.52 8.36
CA LEU A 6 -3.87 32.25 8.97
C LEU A 6 -4.48 33.33 9.85
N ARG A 7 -4.18 33.30 11.16
CA ARG A 7 -4.43 34.46 12.01
C ARG A 7 -3.73 35.67 11.37
N PRO A 8 -4.27 36.89 11.52
CA PRO A 8 -3.56 38.08 11.06
C PRO A 8 -2.14 38.05 11.65
N ASP A 9 -1.15 38.28 10.78
CA ASP A 9 0.26 38.25 11.15
C ASP A 9 0.49 39.21 12.33
N ALA A 10 1.07 38.68 13.40
CA ALA A 10 1.29 39.42 14.63
C ALA A 10 2.43 40.44 14.50
N ASP A 11 3.42 40.14 13.64
CA ASP A 11 4.52 41.04 13.32
C ASP A 11 4.95 40.89 11.85
N PRO A 12 4.31 41.64 10.93
CA PRO A 12 4.65 41.59 9.52
C PRO A 12 6.10 41.96 9.19
N ARG A 13 6.75 42.80 10.02
CA ARG A 13 8.14 43.22 9.78
C ARG A 13 9.09 42.07 10.01
N GLU A 14 8.92 41.33 11.11
CA GLU A 14 9.71 40.12 11.35
C GLU A 14 9.51 39.13 10.20
N THR A 15 8.26 38.90 9.78
CA THR A 15 7.97 38.02 8.63
C THR A 15 8.70 38.45 7.36
N ASP A 16 8.66 39.74 7.03
CA ASP A 16 9.36 40.30 5.86
C ASP A 16 10.89 40.12 5.96
N GLU A 17 11.48 40.35 7.14
CA GLU A 17 12.93 40.13 7.38
C GLU A 17 13.33 38.66 7.14
N TRP A 18 12.51 37.70 7.58
CA TRP A 18 12.75 36.27 7.33
C TRP A 18 12.62 35.91 5.85
N LEU A 19 11.66 36.50 5.14
CA LEU A 19 11.49 36.29 3.70
C LEU A 19 12.67 36.88 2.90
N GLU A 20 13.07 38.11 3.22
CA GLU A 20 14.25 38.75 2.62
C GLU A 20 15.53 37.95 2.87
N SER A 21 15.68 37.33 4.05
CA SER A 21 16.82 36.44 4.35
C SER A 21 16.86 35.23 3.41
N ILE A 22 15.72 34.63 3.10
CA ILE A 22 15.63 33.49 2.17
C ILE A 22 15.95 33.92 0.74
N ASP A 23 15.43 35.08 0.31
CA ASP A 23 15.69 35.64 -1.01
C ASP A 23 17.18 35.97 -1.19
N SER A 24 17.80 36.59 -0.19
CA SER A 24 19.24 36.87 -0.18
C SER A 24 20.08 35.61 -0.33
N VAL A 25 19.72 34.53 0.37
CA VAL A 25 20.42 33.24 0.25
C VAL A 25 20.21 32.63 -1.14
N LEU A 26 19.02 32.76 -1.71
CA LEU A 26 18.72 32.29 -3.06
C LEU A 26 19.57 33.03 -4.11
N ASP A 27 19.69 34.34 -3.99
CA ASP A 27 20.45 35.17 -4.91
C ASP A 27 21.96 34.93 -4.81
N VAL A 28 22.49 34.82 -3.59
CA VAL A 28 23.94 34.70 -3.36
C VAL A 28 24.44 33.26 -3.50
N SER A 29 23.69 32.28 -3.00
CA SER A 29 24.14 30.88 -2.87
C SER A 29 23.37 29.89 -3.74
N GLY A 30 22.29 30.32 -4.38
CA GLY A 30 21.52 29.53 -5.33
C GLY A 30 20.54 28.51 -4.73
N PRO A 31 19.69 27.90 -5.57
CA PRO A 31 18.54 27.11 -5.12
C PRO A 31 18.88 25.87 -4.27
N ALA A 32 20.04 25.25 -4.51
CA ALA A 32 20.45 24.06 -3.77
C ALA A 32 20.73 24.39 -2.29
N ARG A 33 21.39 25.52 -2.02
CA ARG A 33 21.69 25.97 -0.67
C ARG A 33 20.44 26.44 0.06
N THR A 34 19.58 27.20 -0.61
CA THR A 34 18.29 27.65 -0.06
C THR A 34 17.42 26.46 0.35
N ARG A 35 17.28 25.45 -0.52
CA ARG A 35 16.53 24.23 -0.21
C ARG A 35 17.08 23.48 1.01
N PHE A 36 18.40 23.38 1.12
CA PHE A 36 19.06 22.78 2.27
C PHE A 36 18.74 23.53 3.57
N LEU A 37 18.82 24.86 3.56
CA LEU A 37 18.55 25.70 4.73
C LEU A 37 17.09 25.62 5.17
N VAL A 38 16.15 25.76 4.23
CA VAL A 38 14.71 25.61 4.52
C VAL A 38 14.42 24.23 5.11
N ARG A 39 15.02 23.15 4.57
CA ARG A 39 14.82 21.81 5.12
C ARG A 39 15.34 21.72 6.56
N LYS A 40 16.52 22.27 6.84
CA LYS A 40 17.08 22.29 8.20
C LYS A 40 16.23 23.08 9.18
N LEU A 41 15.65 24.21 8.77
CA LEU A 41 14.72 24.99 9.60
C LEU A 41 13.46 24.20 9.93
N ILE A 42 12.87 23.51 8.95
CA ILE A 42 11.69 22.65 9.16
C ILE A 42 12.01 21.49 10.10
N ASP A 43 13.13 20.79 9.88
CA ASP A 43 13.56 19.69 10.75
C ASP A 43 13.80 20.20 12.20
N HIS A 44 14.35 21.40 12.37
CA HIS A 44 14.55 22.03 13.67
C HIS A 44 13.22 22.40 14.35
N ALA A 45 12.29 22.99 13.62
CA ALA A 45 10.94 23.31 14.12
C ALA A 45 10.16 22.05 14.51
N GLN A 46 10.36 20.93 13.82
CA GLN A 46 9.79 19.63 14.22
C GLN A 46 10.39 19.13 15.54
N HIS A 47 11.71 19.25 15.75
CA HIS A 47 12.33 18.92 17.04
C HIS A 47 11.79 19.77 18.19
N LEU A 48 11.52 21.05 17.93
CA LEU A 48 10.90 21.98 18.88
C LEU A 48 9.39 21.75 19.08
N ARG A 49 8.79 20.77 18.39
CA ARG A 49 7.35 20.41 18.47
C ARG A 49 6.40 21.58 18.21
N ILE A 50 6.77 22.49 17.31
CA ILE A 50 6.00 23.70 16.96
C ILE A 50 4.75 23.39 16.10
N GLY A 51 4.46 22.10 15.86
CA GLY A 51 3.21 21.67 15.22
C GLY A 51 3.13 21.88 13.71
N LEU A 52 4.27 22.05 13.01
CA LEU A 52 4.28 22.13 11.55
C LEU A 52 3.76 20.81 10.95
N PRO A 53 2.84 20.85 9.97
CA PRO A 53 2.48 19.67 9.19
C PRO A 53 3.76 19.12 8.55
N ALA A 54 4.00 17.81 8.67
CA ALA A 54 5.12 17.20 7.97
C ALA A 54 4.99 17.50 6.47
N LEU A 55 6.06 17.98 5.83
CA LEU A 55 6.17 17.94 4.38
C LEU A 55 6.24 16.45 4.00
N VAL A 56 5.08 15.84 3.72
CA VAL A 56 4.94 14.39 3.49
C VAL A 56 5.44 14.00 2.09
N GLN A 57 6.66 14.40 1.75
CA GLN A 57 7.43 13.79 0.69
C GLN A 57 8.53 12.97 1.35
N THR A 58 8.19 11.74 1.72
CA THR A 58 9.20 10.72 1.94
C THR A 58 9.90 10.46 0.60
N PRO A 59 11.22 10.15 0.59
CA PRO A 59 11.90 9.81 -0.64
C PRO A 59 11.21 8.60 -1.32
N TYR A 60 11.26 8.53 -2.65
CA TYR A 60 10.70 7.41 -3.43
C TYR A 60 11.63 6.18 -3.34
N VAL A 61 11.75 5.65 -2.12
CA VAL A 61 12.56 4.49 -1.73
C VAL A 61 11.77 3.68 -0.70
N ASN A 62 12.16 2.42 -0.49
CA ASN A 62 11.53 1.58 0.52
C ASN A 62 11.72 2.17 1.92
N THR A 63 10.65 2.14 2.73
CA THR A 63 10.70 2.65 4.11
C THR A 63 11.56 1.78 5.03
N ILE A 64 11.61 0.47 4.79
CA ILE A 64 12.45 -0.49 5.51
C ILE A 64 13.71 -0.70 4.66
N LYS A 65 14.89 -0.54 5.28
CA LYS A 65 16.17 -0.72 4.60
C LYS A 65 16.55 -2.21 4.53
N PRO A 66 17.42 -2.63 3.60
CA PRO A 66 17.86 -4.03 3.50
C PRO A 66 18.48 -4.58 4.79
N GLU A 67 19.21 -3.74 5.53
CA GLU A 67 19.82 -4.12 6.82
C GLU A 67 18.82 -4.27 7.98
N ASP A 68 17.63 -3.68 7.85
CA ASP A 68 16.55 -3.73 8.84
C ASP A 68 15.46 -4.75 8.43
N GLU A 69 15.63 -5.44 7.30
CA GLU A 69 14.67 -6.41 6.78
C GLU A 69 14.78 -7.73 7.56
N PRO A 70 13.68 -8.24 8.16
CA PRO A 70 13.70 -9.53 8.83
C PRO A 70 13.84 -10.67 7.84
N ASP A 71 14.41 -11.79 8.30
CA ASP A 71 14.47 -13.02 7.50
C ASP A 71 13.07 -13.48 7.08
N TYR A 72 12.94 -13.94 5.83
CA TYR A 72 11.68 -14.43 5.31
C TYR A 72 11.29 -15.75 6.03
N PRO A 73 10.08 -15.86 6.60
CA PRO A 73 9.72 -17.01 7.44
C PRO A 73 9.35 -18.29 6.67
N GLY A 74 9.21 -18.24 5.34
CA GLY A 74 8.73 -19.35 4.50
C GLY A 74 9.74 -19.84 3.46
N ASP A 75 9.33 -20.85 2.68
CA ASP A 75 10.09 -21.30 1.50
C ASP A 75 9.66 -20.49 0.27
N GLU A 76 10.48 -19.52 -0.11
CA GLU A 76 10.20 -18.66 -1.26
C GLU A 76 10.02 -19.42 -2.58
N GLN A 77 10.74 -20.53 -2.80
CA GLN A 77 10.65 -21.28 -4.05
C GLN A 77 9.33 -22.07 -4.11
N LEU A 78 8.94 -22.68 -3.00
CA LEU A 78 7.67 -23.37 -2.88
C LEU A 78 6.50 -22.39 -3.02
N GLU A 79 6.52 -21.27 -2.31
CA GLU A 79 5.49 -20.25 -2.38
C GLU A 79 5.40 -19.68 -3.81
N LYS A 80 6.52 -19.34 -4.45
CA LYS A 80 6.51 -18.90 -5.86
C LYS A 80 5.88 -19.93 -6.80
N ARG A 81 6.07 -21.23 -6.55
CA ARG A 81 5.40 -22.30 -7.33
C ARG A 81 3.90 -22.31 -7.08
N ILE A 82 3.46 -22.18 -5.82
CA ILE A 82 2.05 -22.09 -5.43
C ILE A 82 1.40 -20.86 -6.08
N ARG A 83 2.01 -19.67 -5.97
CA ARG A 83 1.55 -18.43 -6.62
C ARG A 83 1.27 -18.61 -8.11
N ARG A 84 2.17 -19.28 -8.84
CA ARG A 84 2.03 -19.54 -10.28
C ARG A 84 0.81 -20.42 -10.57
N LEU A 85 0.60 -21.46 -9.78
CA LEU A 85 -0.56 -22.34 -9.92
C LEU A 85 -1.87 -21.61 -9.62
N VAL A 86 -1.92 -20.81 -8.54
CA VAL A 86 -3.10 -20.03 -8.18
C VAL A 86 -3.44 -19.00 -9.27
N ARG A 87 -2.43 -18.30 -9.81
CA ARG A 87 -2.61 -17.37 -10.95
C ARG A 87 -3.19 -18.09 -12.17
N TRP A 88 -2.63 -19.24 -12.55
CA TRP A 88 -3.13 -20.03 -13.67
C TRP A 88 -4.59 -20.47 -13.47
N ASN A 89 -4.90 -21.04 -12.30
CA ASN A 89 -6.26 -21.46 -11.95
C ASN A 89 -7.25 -20.29 -11.99
N SER A 90 -6.83 -19.10 -11.56
CA SER A 90 -7.65 -17.89 -11.62
C SER A 90 -7.98 -17.50 -13.06
N VAL A 91 -6.99 -17.56 -13.97
CA VAL A 91 -7.20 -17.33 -15.40
C VAL A 91 -8.21 -18.33 -15.98
N VAL A 92 -8.01 -19.62 -15.68
CA VAL A 92 -8.89 -20.68 -16.17
C VAL A 92 -10.33 -20.49 -15.67
N GLN A 93 -10.53 -20.12 -14.39
CA GLN A 93 -11.86 -19.85 -13.84
C GLN A 93 -12.57 -18.69 -14.55
N VAL A 94 -11.86 -17.57 -14.78
CA VAL A 94 -12.42 -16.40 -15.47
C VAL A 94 -12.77 -16.71 -16.93
N ILE A 95 -11.88 -17.42 -17.65
CA ILE A 95 -12.15 -17.84 -19.03
C ILE A 95 -13.37 -18.75 -19.09
N ARG A 96 -13.48 -19.74 -18.19
CA ARG A 96 -14.65 -20.63 -18.13
C ARG A 96 -15.94 -19.87 -17.84
N ALA A 97 -15.91 -18.92 -16.90
CA ALA A 97 -17.07 -18.09 -16.59
C ALA A 97 -17.49 -17.23 -17.78
N ASN A 98 -16.55 -16.61 -18.48
CA ASN A 98 -16.82 -15.82 -19.69
C ASN A 98 -17.39 -16.65 -20.85
N LYS A 99 -17.05 -17.95 -20.94
CA LYS A 99 -17.67 -18.86 -21.92
C LYS A 99 -19.13 -19.18 -21.61
N LEU A 100 -19.50 -19.24 -20.33
CA LEU A 100 -20.86 -19.57 -19.89
C LEU A 100 -21.78 -18.35 -19.83
N PHE A 101 -21.21 -17.17 -19.56
CA PHE A 101 -21.96 -15.93 -19.41
C PHE A 101 -21.25 -14.79 -20.12
N VAL A 102 -21.88 -14.24 -21.16
CA VAL A 102 -21.37 -13.11 -21.93
C VAL A 102 -21.43 -11.84 -21.06
N GLY A 103 -20.33 -11.08 -20.99
CA GLY A 103 -20.30 -9.77 -20.33
C GLY A 103 -19.94 -9.76 -18.84
N LEU A 104 -19.51 -10.88 -18.24
CA LEU A 104 -19.01 -10.90 -16.85
C LEU A 104 -17.76 -10.02 -16.65
N GLY A 105 -16.91 -9.92 -17.69
CA GLY A 105 -15.65 -9.19 -17.63
C GLY A 105 -14.59 -9.87 -16.74
N GLY A 106 -13.30 -9.59 -17.00
CA GLY A 106 -12.19 -10.24 -16.30
C GLY A 106 -11.21 -9.25 -15.67
N HIS A 107 -11.23 -9.13 -14.34
CA HIS A 107 -10.23 -8.37 -13.57
C HIS A 107 -8.92 -9.14 -13.37
N LEU A 108 -8.44 -9.79 -14.42
CA LEU A 108 -7.22 -10.61 -14.40
C LEU A 108 -5.99 -9.75 -14.05
N SER A 109 -5.92 -8.55 -14.60
CA SER A 109 -4.83 -7.59 -14.35
C SER A 109 -4.80 -7.12 -12.90
N THR A 110 -5.97 -6.86 -12.30
CA THR A 110 -6.08 -6.41 -10.90
C THR A 110 -5.60 -7.47 -9.92
N TYR A 111 -5.93 -8.74 -10.15
CA TYR A 111 -5.38 -9.80 -9.31
C TYR A 111 -3.90 -10.04 -9.59
N ALA A 112 -3.48 -10.05 -10.87
CA ALA A 112 -2.09 -10.30 -11.22
C ALA A 112 -1.13 -9.31 -10.55
N SER A 113 -1.51 -8.02 -10.45
CA SER A 113 -0.70 -7.00 -9.78
C SER A 113 -0.63 -7.18 -8.26
N ALA A 114 -1.68 -7.69 -7.62
CA ALA A 114 -1.76 -7.82 -6.16
C ALA A 114 -1.45 -9.23 -5.62
N ALA A 115 -1.31 -10.24 -6.49
CA ALA A 115 -1.24 -11.65 -6.09
C ALA A 115 -0.10 -11.96 -5.10
N THR A 116 1.03 -11.27 -5.20
CA THR A 116 2.16 -11.45 -4.26
C THR A 116 1.79 -11.01 -2.84
N ILE A 117 1.13 -9.85 -2.69
CA ILE A 117 0.72 -9.32 -1.38
C ILE A 117 -0.32 -10.24 -0.73
N TYR A 118 -1.27 -10.74 -1.52
CA TYR A 118 -2.26 -11.69 -1.01
C TYR A 118 -1.62 -13.01 -0.58
N GLU A 119 -0.66 -13.55 -1.33
CA GLU A 119 0.01 -14.79 -0.94
C GLU A 119 0.77 -14.64 0.38
N VAL A 120 1.60 -13.60 0.51
CA VAL A 120 2.32 -13.34 1.77
C VAL A 120 1.32 -13.18 2.92
N GLY A 121 0.22 -12.46 2.68
CA GLY A 121 -0.87 -12.34 3.64
C GLY A 121 -1.47 -13.70 4.04
N PHE A 122 -1.82 -14.57 3.09
CA PHE A 122 -2.41 -15.87 3.36
C PHE A 122 -1.47 -16.84 4.07
N ASN A 123 -0.18 -16.83 3.73
CA ASN A 123 0.79 -17.76 4.30
C ASN A 123 1.22 -17.34 5.71
N HIS A 124 1.37 -16.03 5.96
CA HIS A 124 2.10 -15.55 7.15
C HIS A 124 1.28 -14.67 8.10
N PHE A 125 0.15 -14.09 7.66
CA PHE A 125 -0.57 -13.09 8.45
C PHE A 125 -2.03 -13.43 8.72
N PHE A 126 -2.82 -13.75 7.68
CA PHE A 126 -4.27 -13.87 7.76
C PHE A 126 -4.71 -15.12 8.52
N ARG A 127 -5.59 -14.93 9.50
CA ARG A 127 -6.10 -16.01 10.36
C ARG A 127 -7.53 -16.40 10.01
N SER A 128 -7.81 -17.70 10.03
CA SER A 128 -9.17 -18.25 9.82
C SER A 128 -10.14 -17.79 10.92
N PRO A 129 -11.42 -17.54 10.59
CA PRO A 129 -12.47 -17.21 11.56
C PRO A 129 -12.63 -18.20 12.72
N GLU A 130 -12.25 -19.46 12.50
CA GLU A 130 -12.43 -20.59 13.43
C GLU A 130 -11.43 -20.61 14.60
N ARG A 131 -10.43 -19.71 14.59
CA ARG A 131 -9.47 -19.59 15.70
C ARG A 131 -10.13 -18.92 16.91
N LEU A 132 -9.94 -19.51 18.10
CA LEU A 132 -10.35 -18.93 19.39
C LEU A 132 -9.82 -17.47 19.49
N GLY A 133 -10.73 -16.50 19.50
CA GLY A 133 -10.42 -15.06 19.49
C GLY A 133 -11.05 -14.25 18.34
N GLY A 134 -11.68 -14.91 17.36
CA GLY A 134 -12.25 -14.26 16.19
C GLY A 134 -11.15 -13.98 15.16
N GLY A 135 -11.17 -14.70 14.04
CA GLY A 135 -10.17 -14.54 12.98
C GLY A 135 -10.18 -13.14 12.33
N ASP A 136 -9.24 -12.91 11.40
CA ASP A 136 -9.12 -11.59 10.78
C ASP A 136 -10.31 -11.32 9.87
N HIS A 137 -10.93 -10.14 10.03
CA HIS A 137 -12.02 -9.66 9.17
C HIS A 137 -11.58 -9.38 7.71
N ALA A 138 -10.32 -9.69 7.34
CA ALA A 138 -9.79 -9.51 6.00
C ALA A 138 -10.63 -10.29 4.95
N ALA A 139 -11.12 -11.49 5.30
CA ALA A 139 -11.92 -12.32 4.42
C ALA A 139 -13.23 -11.64 3.95
N SER A 140 -13.88 -10.85 4.81
CA SER A 140 -15.13 -10.16 4.49
C SER A 140 -14.92 -8.83 3.76
N ARG A 141 -13.68 -8.33 3.69
CA ARG A 141 -13.31 -7.04 3.06
C ARG A 141 -12.47 -7.17 1.81
N PHE A 142 -12.14 -8.39 1.37
CA PHE A 142 -11.47 -8.58 0.08
C PHE A 142 -12.28 -7.92 -1.04
N GLN A 143 -11.58 -7.19 -1.91
CA GLN A 143 -12.21 -6.55 -3.05
C GLN A 143 -13.03 -7.60 -3.82
N ARG A 144 -14.26 -7.28 -4.21
CA ARG A 144 -15.09 -8.19 -5.02
C ARG A 144 -14.39 -8.71 -6.29
N ARG A 145 -13.37 -7.96 -6.77
CA ARG A 145 -12.54 -8.28 -7.93
C ARG A 145 -11.51 -9.39 -7.70
N VAL A 146 -11.29 -9.82 -6.45
CA VAL A 146 -10.38 -10.93 -6.11
C VAL A 146 -11.10 -12.21 -5.67
N ALA A 147 -12.41 -12.30 -5.88
CA ALA A 147 -13.19 -13.47 -5.45
C ALA A 147 -12.79 -14.79 -6.16
N ALA A 148 -12.65 -14.78 -7.49
CA ALA A 148 -12.16 -15.94 -8.25
C ALA A 148 -10.76 -16.43 -7.81
N PRO A 149 -9.76 -15.55 -7.62
CA PRO A 149 -8.46 -15.98 -7.12
C PRO A 149 -8.47 -16.47 -5.67
N VAL A 150 -9.30 -15.90 -4.80
CA VAL A 150 -9.48 -16.43 -3.44
C VAL A 150 -10.08 -17.84 -3.48
N SER A 151 -11.05 -18.10 -4.36
CA SER A 151 -11.56 -19.48 -4.54
C SER A 151 -10.52 -20.42 -5.15
N ALA A 152 -9.68 -19.94 -6.08
CA ALA A 152 -8.58 -20.72 -6.62
C ALA A 152 -7.52 -21.09 -5.55
N TRP A 153 -7.23 -20.15 -4.64
CA TRP A 153 -6.34 -20.39 -3.50
C TRP A 153 -6.95 -21.38 -2.51
N ARG A 154 -8.22 -21.20 -2.11
CA ARG A 154 -8.91 -22.12 -1.18
C ARG A 154 -8.94 -23.56 -1.71
N TRP A 155 -9.18 -23.72 -3.02
CA TRP A 155 -9.08 -25.03 -3.66
C TRP A 155 -7.66 -25.60 -3.65
N ALA A 156 -6.65 -24.79 -3.98
CA ALA A 156 -5.25 -25.22 -3.94
C ALA A 156 -4.77 -25.57 -2.52
N ALA A 157 -5.30 -24.89 -1.50
CA ALA A 157 -5.04 -25.15 -0.08
C ALA A 157 -5.87 -26.32 0.50
N GLY A 158 -6.71 -26.97 -0.31
CA GLY A 158 -7.56 -28.08 0.12
C GLY A 158 -8.73 -27.69 1.03
N VAL A 159 -9.00 -26.38 1.20
CA VAL A 159 -10.12 -25.86 1.99
C VAL A 159 -11.46 -26.17 1.31
N ASP A 160 -11.50 -26.08 -0.02
CA ASP A 160 -12.69 -26.37 -0.80
C ASP A 160 -12.47 -27.60 -1.70
N SER A 161 -13.46 -28.50 -1.76
CA SER A 161 -13.41 -29.73 -2.57
C SER A 161 -13.56 -29.50 -4.08
N SER A 162 -13.98 -28.31 -4.50
CA SER A 162 -14.04 -27.91 -5.91
C SER A 162 -13.80 -26.41 -6.10
N PRO A 163 -13.35 -25.96 -7.28
CA PRO A 163 -13.13 -24.54 -7.55
C PRO A 163 -14.42 -23.71 -7.74
N ARG A 164 -15.60 -24.25 -7.46
CA ARG A 164 -16.89 -23.59 -7.73
C ARG A 164 -17.35 -22.79 -6.51
N ALA A 165 -17.18 -21.47 -6.53
CA ALA A 165 -17.78 -20.63 -5.49
C ALA A 165 -18.26 -19.21 -5.92
N TRP A 166 -17.92 -18.71 -7.11
CA TRP A 166 -18.26 -17.31 -7.45
C TRP A 166 -19.49 -17.12 -8.35
N THR A 167 -19.87 -18.12 -9.16
CA THR A 167 -20.95 -17.97 -10.15
C THR A 167 -22.36 -18.15 -9.61
N GLN A 168 -22.53 -18.60 -8.35
CA GLN A 168 -23.85 -18.94 -7.78
C GLN A 168 -24.48 -17.84 -6.90
N ARG A 169 -23.84 -16.67 -6.77
CA ARG A 169 -24.38 -15.54 -5.96
C ARG A 169 -24.69 -14.31 -6.81
N ARG A 170 -25.49 -14.49 -7.87
CA ARG A 170 -26.29 -13.41 -8.47
C ARG A 170 -27.67 -13.95 -8.79
#